data_AF-A0A315B2X3-F1
#
_entry.id   AF-A0A315B2X3-F1
#
_cell.length_a   1.000
_cell.length_b   1.000
_cell.length_c   1.000
_cell.angle_alpha   90.00
_cell.angle_beta   90.00
_cell.angle_gamma   90.00
#
_symmetry.space_group_name_H-M   'P 1'
#
loop_
_entity.id
_entity.type
_entity.pdbx_description
1 polymer ?
#
loop_
_entity_poly.entity_id
_entity_poly.type
_entity_poly.pdbx_seq_one_letter_code
_entity_poly.pdbx_strand_id
1 'polypeptide(L)'
;MSHTIEHKSKLLKRVRRIRGQVEALERALDAEKGCAEVLHQIAAVRGAINGLMAEVLEDHVYTHIADPDITDAKERSHGADVLMDVLRVYLK
;
A
#
# COMPACT_ATOMS: atom_id res chain seq x y z
N MET A 1 5.94 14.91 -10.85
CA MET A 1 6.60 13.57 -10.89
C MET A 1 5.76 12.58 -10.08
N SER A 2 5.82 11.27 -10.32
CA SER A 2 5.06 10.33 -9.49
C SER A 2 5.66 10.28 -8.08
N HIS A 3 4.84 10.48 -7.04
CA HIS A 3 5.24 10.41 -5.63
C HIS A 3 5.95 9.08 -5.29
N THR A 4 5.63 8.00 -6.00
CA THR A 4 6.30 6.70 -5.86
C THR A 4 7.76 6.67 -6.31
N ILE A 5 8.20 7.65 -7.11
CA ILE A 5 9.59 7.78 -7.55
C ILE A 5 10.42 8.49 -6.47
N GLU A 6 9.86 9.51 -5.84
CA GLU A 6 10.52 10.29 -4.78
C GLU A 6 10.72 9.45 -3.52
N HIS A 7 9.71 8.69 -3.11
CA HIS A 7 9.77 7.81 -1.94
C HIS A 7 10.14 6.36 -2.27
N LYS A 8 10.67 6.10 -3.47
CA LYS A 8 10.95 4.76 -4.01
C LYS A 8 11.74 3.87 -3.03
N SER A 9 12.79 4.40 -2.40
CA SER A 9 13.64 3.61 -1.51
C SER A 9 12.90 3.12 -0.26
N LYS A 10 12.02 3.95 0.31
CA LYS A 10 11.17 3.64 1.47
C LYS A 10 10.11 2.62 1.11
N LEU A 11 9.40 2.83 0.01
CA LEU A 11 8.37 1.91 -0.49
C LEU A 11 8.97 0.53 -0.81
N LEU A 12 10.12 0.47 -1.48
CA LEU A 12 10.80 -0.79 -1.77
C LEU A 12 11.23 -1.55 -0.51
N LYS A 13 11.66 -0.86 0.55
CA LYS A 13 11.97 -1.51 1.84
C LYS A 13 10.73 -2.18 2.43
N ARG A 14 9.56 -1.53 2.39
CA ARG A 14 8.30 -2.12 2.86
C ARG A 14 7.88 -3.32 2.02
N VAL A 15 7.94 -3.21 0.70
CA VAL A 15 7.63 -4.33 -0.21
C VAL A 15 8.53 -5.54 0.07
N ARG A 16 9.84 -5.34 0.24
CA ARG A 16 10.78 -6.42 0.57
C ARG A 16 10.45 -7.09 1.92
N ARG A 17 10.02 -6.32 2.92
CA ARG A 17 9.57 -6.85 4.20
C ARG A 17 8.30 -7.68 4.06
N ILE A 18 7.30 -7.19 3.32
CA ILE A 18 6.07 -7.92 3.04
C ILE A 18 6.38 -9.23 2.32
N ARG A 19 7.27 -9.21 1.32
CA ARG A 19 7.72 -10.42 0.63
C ARG A 19 8.27 -11.46 1.61
N GLY A 20 9.15 -11.07 2.52
CA GLY A 20 9.68 -11.99 3.54
C GLY A 20 8.61 -12.56 4.48
N GLN A 21 7.53 -11.81 4.76
CA GLN A 21 6.39 -12.32 5.53
C GLN A 21 5.57 -13.33 4.73
N VAL A 22 5.36 -13.11 3.43
CA VAL A 22 4.67 -14.06 2.55
C VAL A 22 5.50 -15.35 2.37
N GLU A 23 6.81 -15.23 2.16
CA GLU A 23 7.71 -16.39 2.11
C GLU A 23 7.71 -17.18 3.44
N ALA A 24 7.54 -16.50 4.58
CA ALA A 24 7.41 -17.17 5.87
C ALA A 24 6.07 -17.91 6.02
N LEU A 25 4.99 -17.35 5.47
CA LEU A 25 3.68 -17.98 5.42
C LEU A 25 3.68 -19.24 4.55
N GLU A 26 4.31 -19.18 3.38
CA GLU A 26 4.51 -20.34 2.51
C GLU A 26 5.25 -21.46 3.26
N ARG A 27 6.39 -21.15 3.89
CA ARG A 27 7.14 -22.14 4.69
C ARG A 27 6.34 -22.72 5.86
N ALA A 28 5.47 -21.93 6.48
CA ALA A 28 4.63 -22.42 7.58
C ALA A 28 3.56 -23.41 7.09
N LEU A 29 3.02 -23.18 5.89
CA LEU A 29 2.09 -24.11 5.24
C LEU A 29 2.81 -25.40 4.81
N ASP A 30 3.98 -25.29 4.17
CA ASP A 30 4.78 -26.44 3.75
C ASP A 30 5.23 -27.31 4.94
N ALA A 31 5.49 -26.67 6.09
CA ALA A 31 5.85 -27.35 7.33
C ALA A 31 4.64 -27.81 8.16
N GLU A 32 3.42 -27.75 7.61
CA GLU A 32 2.16 -28.15 8.25
C GLU A 32 1.96 -27.55 9.66
N LYS A 33 2.31 -26.27 9.82
CA LYS A 33 2.14 -25.55 11.09
C LYS A 33 0.68 -25.44 11.50
N GLY A 34 0.45 -25.31 12.81
CA GLY A 34 -0.89 -25.20 13.37
C GLY A 34 -1.66 -23.96 12.88
N CYS A 35 -2.98 -24.10 12.75
CA CYS A 35 -3.85 -23.08 12.17
C CYS A 35 -3.72 -21.70 12.84
N ALA A 36 -3.49 -21.65 14.16
CA ALA A 36 -3.30 -20.40 14.88
C ALA A 36 -2.07 -19.61 14.40
N GLU A 37 -0.95 -20.29 14.14
CA GLU A 37 0.28 -19.66 13.65
C GLU A 37 0.07 -19.09 12.23
N VAL A 38 -0.55 -19.87 11.35
CA VAL A 38 -0.91 -19.44 9.99
C VAL A 38 -1.84 -18.23 10.03
N LEU A 39 -2.87 -18.22 10.88
CA LEU A 39 -3.78 -17.09 11.03
C LEU A 39 -3.06 -15.81 11.51
N HIS A 40 -2.12 -15.94 12.45
CA HIS A 40 -1.31 -14.79 12.90
C HIS A 40 -0.43 -14.24 11.78
N GLN A 41 0.18 -15.10 10.96
CA GLN A 41 0.99 -14.67 9.83
C GLN A 41 0.16 -13.98 8.75
N ILE A 42 -1.02 -14.52 8.41
CA ILE A 42 -1.96 -13.88 7.48
C ILE A 42 -2.36 -12.49 8.01
N ALA A 43 -2.70 -12.38 9.29
CA ALA A 43 -3.06 -11.10 9.89
C ALA A 43 -1.89 -10.08 9.83
N ALA A 44 -0.66 -10.54 10.06
CA ALA A 44 0.53 -9.71 9.96
C ALA A 44 0.81 -9.23 8.52
N VAL A 45 0.67 -10.11 7.52
CA VAL A 45 0.81 -9.76 6.10
C VAL A 45 -0.26 -8.72 5.71
N ARG A 46 -1.52 -8.96 6.07
CA ARG A 46 -2.63 -8.04 5.81
C ARG A 46 -2.37 -6.66 6.42
N GLY A 47 -1.95 -6.60 7.68
CA GLY A 47 -1.61 -5.34 8.34
C GLY A 47 -0.47 -4.59 7.65
N ALA A 48 0.56 -5.31 7.19
CA ALA A 48 1.68 -4.71 6.47
C ALA A 48 1.29 -4.15 5.10
N ILE A 49 0.42 -4.87 4.36
CA ILE A 49 -0.14 -4.40 3.08
C ILE A 49 -1.00 -3.15 3.30
N ASN A 50 -1.90 -3.16 4.28
CA ASN A 50 -2.74 -2.01 4.58
C ASN A 50 -1.90 -0.78 4.99
N GLY A 51 -0.83 -0.99 5.77
CA GLY A 51 0.10 0.08 6.12
C GLY A 51 0.87 0.65 4.92
N LEU A 52 1.24 -0.19 3.94
CA LEU A 52 1.83 0.29 2.68
C LEU A 52 0.81 1.07 1.85
N MET A 53 -0.44 0.59 1.76
CA MET A 53 -1.51 1.27 1.03
C MET A 53 -1.81 2.64 1.61
N ALA A 54 -1.91 2.76 2.94
CA ALA A 54 -2.12 4.05 3.60
C ALA A 54 -1.02 5.06 3.27
N GLU A 55 0.25 4.63 3.30
CA GLU A 55 1.39 5.50 2.96
C GLU A 55 1.34 5.99 1.51
N VAL A 56 1.05 5.10 0.56
CA VAL A 56 0.95 5.50 -0.86
C VAL A 56 -0.25 6.42 -1.11
N LEU A 57 -1.39 6.17 -0.45
CA LEU A 57 -2.57 7.03 -0.56
C LEU A 57 -2.32 8.43 0.01
N GLU A 58 -1.65 8.52 1.15
CA GLU A 58 -1.26 9.79 1.77
C GLU A 58 -0.37 10.61 0.83
N ASP A 59 0.69 10.00 0.31
CA ASP A 59 1.60 10.65 -0.64
C ASP A 59 0.87 11.10 -1.92
N HIS A 60 -0.08 10.29 -2.42
CA HIS A 60 -0.92 10.64 -3.58
C HIS A 60 -1.77 11.88 -3.32
N VAL A 61 -2.42 11.97 -2.15
CA VAL A 61 -3.25 13.13 -1.77
C VAL A 61 -2.39 14.40 -1.74
N TYR A 62 -1.24 14.36 -1.06
CA TYR A 62 -0.38 15.53 -0.94
C TYR A 62 0.25 15.97 -2.27
N THR A 63 0.53 15.02 -3.18
CA THR A 63 1.21 15.32 -4.45
C THR A 63 0.27 15.67 -5.60
N HIS A 64 -0.95 15.11 -5.63
CA HIS A 64 -1.83 15.20 -6.80
C HIS A 64 -3.15 15.94 -6.53
N ILE A 65 -3.46 16.26 -5.26
CA ILE A 65 -4.73 16.88 -4.88
C ILE A 65 -4.52 18.12 -4.02
N ALA A 66 -3.68 18.02 -2.99
CA ALA A 66 -3.48 19.06 -1.99
C ALA A 66 -2.24 19.92 -2.24
N ASP A 67 -1.46 19.63 -3.27
CA ASP A 67 -0.29 20.42 -3.63
C ASP A 67 -0.72 21.86 -4.01
N PRO A 68 -0.17 22.90 -3.35
CA PRO A 68 -0.48 24.30 -3.65
C PRO A 68 -0.01 24.73 -5.04
N ASP A 69 0.97 24.05 -5.64
CA ASP A 69 1.50 24.38 -6.97
C ASP A 69 0.56 23.89 -8.09
N ILE A 70 -0.43 23.05 -7.79
CA ILE A 70 -1.48 22.65 -8.74
C ILE A 70 -2.50 23.77 -8.89
N THR A 71 -2.33 24.57 -9.94
CA THR A 71 -3.25 25.68 -10.28
C THR A 71 -4.38 25.26 -11.24
N ASP A 72 -4.22 24.17 -11.99
CA ASP A 72 -5.26 23.67 -12.89
C ASP A 72 -6.28 22.80 -12.14
N ALA A 73 -7.55 23.24 -12.16
CA ALA A 73 -8.66 22.51 -11.56
C ALA A 73 -8.86 21.13 -12.21
N LYS A 74 -8.58 20.96 -13.51
CA LYS A 74 -8.70 19.67 -14.19
C LYS A 74 -7.65 18.67 -13.70
N GLU A 75 -6.43 19.12 -13.51
CA GLU A 75 -5.34 18.31 -12.95
C GLU A 75 -5.69 17.85 -11.54
N ARG A 76 -6.17 18.76 -10.68
CA ARG A 76 -6.60 18.44 -9.32
C ARG A 76 -7.76 17.43 -9.29
N SER A 77 -8.77 17.62 -10.13
CA SER A 77 -9.90 16.69 -10.24
C SER A 77 -9.44 15.30 -10.71
N HIS A 78 -8.51 15.22 -11.66
CA HIS A 78 -7.95 13.95 -12.09
C HIS A 78 -7.25 13.20 -10.95
N GLY A 79 -6.47 13.90 -10.12
CA GLY A 79 -5.87 13.31 -8.92
C GLY A 79 -6.91 12.75 -7.95
N ALA A 80 -8.04 13.44 -7.77
CA ALA A 80 -9.16 12.99 -6.94
C ALA A 80 -9.89 11.78 -7.54
N ASP A 81 -10.10 11.75 -8.85
CA ASP A 81 -10.76 10.61 -9.52
C ASP A 81 -9.96 9.33 -9.34
N VAL A 82 -8.63 9.39 -9.50
CA VAL A 82 -7.73 8.24 -9.25
C VAL A 82 -7.84 7.74 -7.81
N LEU A 83 -7.92 8.65 -6.84
CA LEU A 83 -8.11 8.28 -5.44
C LEU A 83 -9.45 7.58 -5.21
N MET A 84 -10.53 8.09 -5.80
CA MET A 84 -11.87 7.53 -5.65
C MET A 84 -11.99 6.13 -6.26
N ASP A 85 -11.31 5.87 -7.37
CA ASP A 85 -11.25 4.55 -8.00
C ASP A 85 -10.59 3.51 -7.08
N VAL A 86 -9.47 3.88 -6.45
CA VAL A 86 -8.76 3.00 -5.50
C VAL A 86 -9.59 2.78 -4.23
N LEU A 87 -10.17 3.83 -3.65
CA LEU A 87 -10.99 3.72 -2.45
C LEU A 87 -12.22 2.83 -2.65
N ARG A 88 -12.83 2.85 -3.84
CA ARG A 88 -13.96 1.96 -4.18
C ARG A 88 -13.58 0.48 -4.15
N VAL A 89 -12.32 0.14 -4.45
CA VAL A 89 -11.82 -1.24 -4.37
C VAL A 89 -11.43 -1.57 -2.93
N TYR A 90 -10.79 -0.62 -2.23
CA TYR A 90 -10.29 -0.84 -0.87
C TYR A 90 -11.39 -0.94 0.19
N LEU A 91 -12.50 -0.23 0.02
CA LEU A 91 -13.63 -0.21 0.98
C LEU A 91 -14.73 -1.23 0.69
N LYS A 92 -14.56 -2.07 -0.34
CA LYS A 92 -15.41 -3.25 -0.55
C LYS A 92 -15.00 -4.37 0.40
#